data_AF-A0A0R2LCS9-F1
#
_entry.id   AF-A0A0R2LCS9-F1
#
_cell.length_a   1.000
_cell.length_b   1.000
_cell.length_c   1.000
_cell.angle_alpha   90.00
_cell.angle_beta   90.00
_cell.angle_gamma   90.00
#
_symmetry.space_group_name_H-M   'P 1'
#
loop_
_entity.id
_entity.type
_entity.pdbx_description
1 polymer ?
#
loop_
_entity_poly.entity_id
_entity_poly.type
_entity_poly.pdbx_seq_one_letter_code
_entity_poly.pdbx_strand_id
1 'polypeptide(L)'
;MKSSFDQRDILKMTELGMKGLVMNVEQKQAWKTMTDAYWICFDESKRLGKTDVQAMSAAQSLMIASMAGSNGGDSNDSDENM
;
A
#
# COMPACT_ATOMS: atom_id res chain seq x y z
N MET A 1 29.27 -15.89 -9.92
CA MET A 1 28.70 -14.62 -10.42
C MET A 1 27.82 -14.03 -9.32
N LYS A 2 28.27 -12.97 -8.63
CA LYS A 2 27.42 -12.24 -7.68
C LYS A 2 26.77 -11.09 -8.46
N SER A 3 25.47 -11.19 -8.73
CA SER A 3 24.67 -10.04 -9.11
C SER A 3 24.47 -9.21 -7.85
N SER A 4 25.35 -8.24 -7.59
CA SER A 4 25.14 -7.26 -6.54
C SER A 4 24.24 -6.17 -7.11
N PHE A 5 22.93 -6.36 -7.00
CA PHE A 5 21.97 -5.29 -7.25
C PHE A 5 22.27 -4.17 -6.24
N ASP A 6 22.94 -3.11 -6.68
CA ASP A 6 23.37 -2.00 -5.82
C ASP A 6 22.11 -1.21 -5.40
N GLN A 7 22.12 -0.64 -4.20
CA GLN A 7 21.05 0.24 -3.71
C GLN A 7 20.78 1.40 -4.69
N ARG A 8 21.82 1.84 -5.42
CA ARG A 8 21.71 2.79 -6.52
C ARG A 8 20.90 2.28 -7.70
N ASP A 9 21.02 1.01 -8.04
CA ASP A 9 20.26 0.39 -9.14
C ASP A 9 18.78 0.28 -8.76
N ILE A 10 18.47 -0.01 -7.49
CA ILE A 10 17.09 0.01 -6.97
C ILE A 10 16.50 1.41 -7.09
N LEU A 11 17.19 2.43 -6.57
CA LEU A 11 16.73 3.82 -6.65
C LEU A 11 16.51 4.27 -8.09
N LYS A 12 17.40 3.89 -9.00
CA LYS A 12 17.31 4.23 -10.43
C LYS A 12 16.14 3.53 -11.11
N MET A 13 15.89 2.26 -10.78
CA MET A 13 14.71 1.51 -11.26
C MET A 13 13.41 2.09 -10.72
N THR A 14 13.38 2.47 -9.43
CA THR A 14 12.25 3.16 -8.82
C THR A 14 12.00 4.52 -9.48
N GLU A 15 13.04 5.34 -9.70
CA GLU A 15 12.92 6.60 -10.42
C GLU A 15 12.40 6.41 -11.85
N LEU A 16 12.93 5.42 -12.59
CA LEU A 16 12.49 5.14 -13.97
C LEU A 16 11.02 4.71 -14.01
N GLY A 17 10.58 3.89 -13.05
CA GLY A 17 9.17 3.51 -12.90
C GLY A 17 8.28 4.72 -12.56
N MET A 18 8.77 5.64 -11.73
CA MET A 18 8.03 6.86 -11.35
C MET A 18 8.01 7.93 -12.44
N LYS A 19 9.04 8.04 -13.28
CA LYS A 19 9.11 9.02 -14.39
C LYS A 19 8.02 8.80 -15.44
N GLY A 20 7.47 7.58 -15.57
CA GLY A 20 6.31 7.28 -16.41
C GLY A 20 4.95 7.48 -15.71
N LEU A 21 4.94 7.62 -14.39
CA LEU A 21 3.72 7.80 -13.59
C LEU A 21 3.48 9.29 -13.37
N VAL A 22 2.87 9.95 -14.36
CA VAL A 22 2.29 11.28 -14.14
C VAL A 22 1.06 11.11 -13.25
N MET A 23 1.28 11.16 -11.95
CA MET A 23 0.21 11.11 -10.96
C MET A 23 -0.49 12.47 -10.89
N ASN A 24 -1.81 12.47 -11.00
CA ASN A 24 -2.61 13.65 -10.70
C ASN A 24 -2.57 13.95 -9.18
N VAL A 25 -3.07 15.11 -8.77
CA VAL A 25 -3.01 15.56 -7.36
C VAL A 25 -3.73 14.59 -6.43
N GLU A 26 -4.86 14.06 -6.88
CA GLU A 26 -5.67 13.09 -6.12
C GLU A 26 -4.93 11.77 -5.90
N GLN A 27 -4.30 11.23 -6.93
CA GLN A 27 -3.46 10.04 -6.84
C GLN A 27 -2.30 10.28 -5.88
N LYS A 28 -1.57 11.39 -6.00
CA LYS A 28 -0.47 11.72 -5.07
C LYS A 28 -0.94 11.75 -3.61
N GLN A 29 -2.11 12.35 -3.36
CA GLN A 29 -2.68 12.41 -2.02
C GLN A 29 -3.11 11.02 -1.53
N ALA A 30 -3.70 10.19 -2.38
CA ALA A 30 -4.07 8.81 -2.05
C ALA A 30 -2.84 7.96 -1.69
N TRP A 31 -1.77 8.03 -2.50
CA TRP A 31 -0.51 7.34 -2.22
C TRP A 31 0.14 7.81 -0.92
N LYS A 32 0.07 9.12 -0.62
CA LYS A 32 0.54 9.65 0.66
C LYS A 32 -0.25 9.08 1.83
N THR A 33 -1.58 9.14 1.78
CA THR A 33 -2.46 8.60 2.83
C THR A 33 -2.21 7.11 3.05
N MET A 34 -2.06 6.33 1.98
CA MET A 34 -1.71 4.91 2.04
C MET A 34 -0.36 4.67 2.72
N THR A 35 0.66 5.46 2.37
CA THR A 35 1.99 5.36 2.96
C THR A 35 1.99 5.73 4.44
N ASP A 36 1.28 6.78 4.82
CA ASP A 36 1.14 7.21 6.21
C ASP A 36 0.44 6.13 7.05
N ALA A 37 -0.64 5.54 6.53
CA ALA A 37 -1.36 4.45 7.20
C ALA A 37 -0.49 3.19 7.38
N TYR A 38 0.34 2.85 6.37
CA TYR A 38 1.29 1.75 6.46
C TYR A 38 2.27 1.96 7.62
N TRP A 39 2.89 3.14 7.70
CA TRP A 39 3.89 3.43 8.74
C TRP A 39 3.29 3.47 10.14
N ILE A 40 2.08 4.02 10.30
CA ILE A 40 1.38 4.00 11.59
C ILE A 40 1.16 2.56 12.07
N CYS A 41 0.70 1.66 11.19
CA CYS A 41 0.46 0.27 11.53
C CYS A 41 1.77 -0.49 11.84
N PHE A 42 2.81 -0.21 11.06
CA PHE A 42 4.14 -0.78 11.28
C PHE A 42 4.70 -0.36 12.64
N ASP A 43 4.73 0.94 12.93
CA ASP A 43 5.29 1.49 14.18
C ASP A 43 4.51 1.02 15.40
N GLU A 44 3.18 0.95 15.31
CA GLU A 44 2.36 0.41 16.39
C GLU A 44 2.63 -1.07 16.61
N SER A 45 2.77 -1.86 15.55
CA SER A 45 3.15 -3.27 15.65
C SER A 45 4.53 -3.44 16.30
N LYS A 46 5.48 -2.57 15.96
CA LYS A 46 6.81 -2.51 16.60
C LYS A 46 6.70 -2.17 18.08
N ARG A 47 5.87 -1.19 18.44
CA ARG A 47 5.60 -0.79 19.84
C ARG A 47 5.02 -1.94 20.67
N LEU A 48 4.23 -2.82 20.05
CA LEU A 48 3.68 -4.03 20.65
C LEU A 48 4.68 -5.20 20.74
N GLY A 49 5.95 -4.97 20.41
CA GLY A 49 7.02 -5.97 20.53
C GLY A 49 7.09 -6.96 19.37
N LYS A 50 6.45 -6.67 18.23
CA LYS A 50 6.55 -7.51 17.04
C LYS A 50 7.92 -7.38 16.36
N THR A 51 8.36 -8.47 15.73
CA THR A 51 9.55 -8.44 14.87
C THR A 51 9.29 -7.60 13.62
N ASP A 52 10.33 -7.16 12.93
CA ASP A 52 10.17 -6.37 11.69
C ASP A 52 9.33 -7.11 10.65
N VAL A 53 9.58 -8.42 10.49
CA VAL A 53 8.82 -9.27 9.57
C VAL A 53 7.33 -9.32 9.93
N GLN A 54 7.01 -9.43 11.22
CA GLN A 54 5.61 -9.44 11.69
C GLN A 54 4.95 -8.07 11.53
N ALA A 55 5.65 -6.98 11.82
CA ALA A 55 5.15 -5.62 11.67
C ALA A 55 4.90 -5.27 10.20
N MET A 56 5.82 -5.65 9.29
CA MET A 56 5.62 -5.49 7.85
C MET A 56 4.40 -6.27 7.36
N SER A 57 4.22 -7.52 7.81
CA SER A 57 3.08 -8.35 7.43
C SER A 57 1.74 -7.76 7.88
N ALA A 58 1.68 -7.22 9.10
CA ALA A 58 0.50 -6.54 9.61
C ALA A 58 0.16 -5.29 8.78
N ALA A 59 1.15 -4.44 8.51
CA ALA A 59 0.97 -3.24 7.71
C ALA A 59 0.60 -3.56 6.25
N GLN A 60 1.16 -4.61 5.64
CA GLN A 60 0.77 -5.07 4.31
C GLN A 60 -0.66 -5.59 4.27
N SER A 61 -1.10 -6.29 5.31
CA SER A 61 -2.48 -6.80 5.41
C SER A 61 -3.50 -5.66 5.43
N LEU A 62 -3.18 -4.55 6.10
CA LEU A 62 -3.99 -3.32 6.07
C LEU A 62 -4.09 -2.75 4.65
N MET A 63 -2.98 -2.70 3.92
CA MET A 63 -2.95 -2.21 2.54
C MET A 63 -3.82 -3.08 1.63
N ILE A 64 -3.70 -4.41 1.74
CA ILE A 64 -4.52 -5.35 0.96
C ILE A 64 -6.00 -5.17 1.29
N ALA A 65 -6.37 -5.05 2.56
CA ALA A 65 -7.74 -4.82 2.98
C ALA A 65 -8.31 -3.49 2.42
N SER A 66 -7.51 -2.42 2.43
CA SER A 66 -7.92 -1.12 1.86
C SER A 66 -8.19 -1.16 0.36
N MET A 67 -7.47 -2.02 -0.38
CA MET A 67 -7.67 -2.22 -1.82
C MET A 67 -8.82 -3.20 -2.13
N ALA A 68 -9.05 -4.18 -1.26
CA ALA A 68 -10.13 -5.16 -1.43
C ALA A 68 -11.52 -4.55 -1.16
N GLY A 69 -11.62 -3.58 -0.24
CA GLY A 69 -12.86 -2.86 0.05
C GLY A 69 -13.40 -2.04 -1.13
N SER A 70 -12.61 -1.80 -2.17
CA SER A 70 -13.03 -1.09 -3.38
C SER A 70 -13.74 -1.97 -4.42
N ASN A 71 -13.76 -3.31 -4.24
CA ASN A 71 -14.38 -4.27 -5.17
C ASN A 71 -15.56 -5.06 -4.56
N GLY A 72 -16.04 -4.71 -3.36
CA GLY A 72 -17.25 -5.27 -2.76
C GLY A 72 -18.47 -4.49 -3.22
N GLY A 73 -19.26 -5.10 -4.11
CA GLY A 73 -20.30 -4.44 -4.89
C GLY A 73 -21.45 -3.79 -4.11
N ASP A 74 -21.86 -2.63 -4.62
CA ASP A 74 -23.26 -2.20 -4.64
C ASP A 74 -24.03 -3.17 -5.54
N SER A 75 -24.58 -4.23 -4.95
CA SER A 75 -25.60 -5.05 -5.61
C SER A 75 -26.53 -5.64 -4.56
N ASN A 76 -27.49 -4.82 -4.11
CA ASN A 76 -28.92 -5.13 -3.98
C ASN A 76 -29.57 -4.21 -2.95
N ASP A 77 -30.57 -3.45 -3.39
CA ASP A 77 -31.93 -3.55 -2.84
C ASP A 77 -32.87 -2.79 -3.79
N SER A 78 -33.16 -3.43 -4.92
CA SER A 78 -34.32 -3.13 -5.75
C SER A 78 -35.16 -4.40 -5.83
N ASP A 79 -35.73 -4.78 -4.70
CA ASP A 79 -36.85 -5.72 -4.59
C ASP A 79 -37.60 -5.34 -3.33
N GLU A 80 -38.52 -4.38 -3.45
CA GLU A 80 -39.73 -4.25 -2.62
C GLU A 80 -40.50 -3.01 -3.07
N ASN A 81 -41.29 -3.16 -4.13
CA ASN A 81 -42.55 -2.43 -4.18
C ASN A 81 -43.61 -3.35 -4.78
N MET A 82 -44.54 -3.71 -3.89
CA MET A 82 -45.80 -4.39 -4.15
C MET A 82 -46.69 -3.60 -5.12
#